data_AF-A0A2S6I8P6-F1
#
_entry.id   AF-A0A2S6I8P6-F1
#
_cell.length_a   1.000
_cell.length_b   1.000
_cell.length_c   1.000
_cell.angle_alpha   90.00
_cell.angle_beta   90.00
_cell.angle_gamma   90.00
#
_symmetry.space_group_name_H-M   'P 1'
#
loop_
_entity.id
_entity.type
_entity.pdbx_description
1 polymer ?
#
loop_
_entity_poly.entity_id
_entity_poly.type
_entity_poly.pdbx_seq_one_letter_code
_entity_poly.pdbx_strand_id
1 'polypeptide(L)'
;MRKLSLPVVLLWTMSLTQAQDRPAQISPCCPTIDRTVTELLRLISNKPGEAKDTAAIRALFLPTARFTVHTQDTTGNPLQTADLNEFLYYLQDPSYADGFEEVDISRVVDGYRNIAQVF
;
A
#
# COMPACT_ATOMS: atom_id res chain seq x y z
N MET A 1 -21.97 -68.91 3.26
CA MET A 1 -21.39 -67.71 3.91
C MET A 1 -20.22 -67.22 3.07
N ARG A 2 -20.44 -66.23 2.20
CA ARG A 2 -19.39 -65.65 1.32
C ARG A 2 -18.94 -64.32 1.93
N LYS A 3 -17.64 -64.21 2.20
CA LYS A 3 -17.00 -63.07 2.86
C LYS A 3 -17.04 -61.86 1.90
N LEU A 4 -17.70 -60.78 2.31
CA LEU A 4 -17.60 -59.47 1.64
C LEU A 4 -16.18 -58.93 1.89
N SER A 5 -15.37 -58.82 0.85
CA SER A 5 -14.06 -58.17 0.90
C SER A 5 -14.26 -56.65 0.90
N LEU A 6 -13.97 -56.03 2.04
CA LEU A 6 -14.04 -54.59 2.27
C LEU A 6 -12.62 -53.98 2.10
N PRO A 7 -12.22 -53.54 0.89
CA PRO A 7 -11.27 -52.44 0.83
C PRO A 7 -11.53 -51.55 -0.40
N VAL A 8 -12.63 -50.79 -0.41
CA VAL A 8 -12.85 -49.75 -1.44
C VAL A 8 -13.11 -48.38 -0.83
N VAL A 9 -13.39 -48.29 0.47
CA VAL A 9 -13.83 -47.02 1.10
C VAL A 9 -12.68 -46.09 1.50
N LEU A 10 -11.42 -46.55 1.54
CA LEU A 10 -10.32 -45.74 2.07
C LEU A 10 -9.65 -44.79 1.06
N LEU A 11 -10.06 -44.78 -0.22
CA LEU A 11 -9.43 -43.95 -1.27
C LEU A 11 -10.17 -42.64 -1.57
N TRP A 12 -11.22 -42.30 -0.81
CA TRP A 12 -12.10 -41.17 -1.10
C TRP A 12 -11.95 -39.94 -0.18
N THR A 13 -10.98 -39.90 0.72
CA THR A 13 -10.84 -38.80 1.70
C THR A 13 -9.71 -37.81 1.43
N MET A 14 -8.88 -38.00 0.39
CA MET A 14 -7.73 -37.11 0.13
C MET A 14 -7.98 -35.93 -0.82
N SER A 15 -9.22 -35.70 -1.28
CA SER A 15 -9.48 -34.65 -2.29
C SER A 15 -9.96 -33.29 -1.76
N LEU A 16 -9.88 -33.02 -0.44
CA LEU A 16 -10.48 -31.80 0.13
C LEU A 16 -9.51 -30.75 0.70
N THR A 17 -8.21 -30.83 0.45
CA THR A 17 -7.27 -29.74 0.80
C THR A 17 -6.69 -29.10 -0.45
N GLN A 18 -7.55 -28.40 -1.19
CA GLN A 18 -7.14 -27.31 -2.08
C GLN A 18 -7.94 -26.07 -1.69
N ALA A 19 -7.75 -25.60 -0.45
CA ALA A 19 -7.98 -24.18 -0.15
C ALA A 19 -6.87 -23.41 -0.86
N GLN A 20 -7.00 -23.26 -2.17
CA GLN A 20 -6.13 -22.37 -2.94
C GLN A 20 -6.47 -20.95 -2.51
N ASP A 21 -5.57 -20.31 -1.75
CA ASP A 21 -5.48 -18.86 -1.67
C ASP A 21 -5.28 -18.34 -3.09
N ARG A 22 -6.39 -18.09 -3.79
CA ARG A 22 -6.34 -17.38 -5.07
C ARG A 22 -5.88 -15.96 -4.75
N PRO A 23 -4.76 -15.47 -5.32
CA PRO A 23 -4.46 -14.05 -5.24
C PRO A 23 -5.70 -13.30 -5.76
N ALA A 24 -6.19 -12.35 -4.96
CA ALA A 24 -7.36 -11.57 -5.31
C ALA A 24 -7.15 -11.00 -6.71
N GLN A 25 -8.05 -11.37 -7.63
CA GLN A 25 -7.99 -10.92 -9.01
C GLN A 25 -8.14 -9.40 -9.00
N ILE A 26 -7.05 -8.68 -9.25
CA ILE A 26 -7.00 -7.22 -9.17
C ILE A 26 -7.93 -6.67 -10.24
N SER A 27 -9.07 -6.14 -9.82
CA SER A 27 -10.04 -5.50 -10.71
C SER A 27 -9.40 -4.25 -11.30
N PRO A 28 -9.51 -4.00 -12.62
CA PRO A 28 -8.83 -2.88 -13.30
C PRO A 28 -9.30 -1.49 -12.86
N CYS A 29 -10.32 -1.38 -11.99
CA CYS A 29 -10.79 -0.11 -11.46
C CYS A 29 -9.98 0.41 -10.27
N CYS A 30 -9.13 -0.40 -9.64
CA CYS A 30 -8.38 -0.01 -8.44
C CYS A 30 -6.91 0.25 -8.80
N PRO A 31 -6.32 1.37 -8.37
CA PRO A 31 -4.88 1.58 -8.48
C PRO A 31 -4.11 0.41 -7.86
N THR A 32 -3.09 -0.10 -8.55
CA THR A 32 -2.13 -1.02 -7.93
C THR A 32 -1.25 -0.24 -6.96
N ILE A 33 -0.63 -0.93 -5.99
CA ILE A 33 0.34 -0.31 -5.08
C ILE A 33 1.42 0.44 -5.87
N ASP A 34 1.97 -0.18 -6.92
CA ASP A 34 2.98 0.45 -7.76
C ASP A 34 2.48 1.74 -8.41
N ARG A 35 1.26 1.73 -8.96
CA ARG A 35 0.68 2.92 -9.59
C ARG A 35 0.43 4.01 -8.55
N THR A 36 -0.06 3.65 -7.37
CA THR A 36 -0.29 4.59 -6.26
C THR A 36 1.02 5.24 -5.81
N VAL A 37 2.08 4.46 -5.62
CA VAL A 37 3.38 4.98 -5.19
C VAL A 37 3.99 5.87 -6.27
N THR A 38 4.04 5.40 -7.53
CA THR A 38 4.57 6.21 -8.64
C THR A 38 3.81 7.52 -8.80
N GLU A 39 2.48 7.49 -8.71
CA GLU A 39 1.68 8.69 -8.85
C GLU A 39 1.79 9.62 -7.64
N LEU A 40 1.90 9.07 -6.41
CA LEU A 40 2.18 9.87 -5.23
C LEU A 40 3.49 10.62 -5.39
N LEU A 41 4.61 9.92 -5.67
CA LEU A 41 5.94 10.52 -5.82
C LEU A 41 5.95 11.63 -6.88
N ARG A 42 5.28 11.39 -8.02
CA ARG A 42 5.10 12.39 -9.08
C ARG A 42 4.35 13.63 -8.59
N LEU A 43 3.27 13.46 -7.82
CA LEU A 43 2.43 14.55 -7.32
C LEU A 43 3.08 15.32 -6.17
N ILE A 44 3.90 14.66 -5.34
CA ILE A 44 4.64 15.30 -4.27
C ILE A 44 5.98 15.87 -4.72
N SER A 45 6.45 15.59 -5.93
CA SER A 45 7.52 16.35 -6.57
C SER A 45 7.00 17.73 -7.02
N ASN A 46 7.84 18.75 -7.13
CA ASN A 46 7.46 20.04 -7.73
C ASN A 46 8.66 20.81 -8.28
N LYS A 47 8.36 21.73 -9.18
CA LYS A 47 9.27 22.81 -9.56
C LYS A 47 9.17 23.97 -8.55
N PRO A 48 10.20 24.83 -8.47
CA PRO A 48 10.13 26.01 -7.63
C PRO A 48 8.88 26.85 -7.93
N GLY A 49 8.11 27.19 -6.89
CA GLY A 49 6.89 27.99 -7.00
C GLY A 49 5.64 27.28 -7.57
N GLU A 50 5.71 25.97 -7.87
CA GLU A 50 4.56 25.19 -8.31
C GLU A 50 3.70 24.72 -7.12
N ALA A 51 2.39 24.95 -7.20
CA ALA A 51 1.43 24.53 -6.19
C ALA A 51 1.11 23.03 -6.30
N LYS A 52 0.94 22.35 -5.16
CA LYS A 52 0.61 20.92 -5.11
C LYS A 52 -0.86 20.67 -5.42
N ASP A 53 -1.14 19.71 -6.30
CA ASP A 53 -2.51 19.21 -6.54
C ASP A 53 -2.94 18.24 -5.44
N THR A 54 -3.37 18.82 -4.31
CA THR A 54 -3.83 18.05 -3.14
C THR A 54 -5.11 17.26 -3.42
N ALA A 55 -5.90 17.63 -4.42
CA ALA A 55 -7.10 16.90 -4.82
C ALA A 55 -6.73 15.59 -5.53
N ALA A 56 -5.74 15.63 -6.43
CA ALA A 56 -5.20 14.44 -7.07
C ALA A 56 -4.58 13.48 -6.05
N ILE A 57 -3.81 13.99 -5.08
CA ILE A 57 -3.22 13.16 -4.01
C ILE A 57 -4.33 12.51 -3.18
N ARG A 58 -5.37 13.27 -2.79
CA ARG A 58 -6.51 12.75 -2.04
C ARG A 58 -7.22 11.59 -2.75
N ALA A 59 -7.28 11.62 -4.08
CA ALA A 59 -7.93 10.57 -4.87
C ALA A 59 -7.17 9.24 -4.89
N LEU A 60 -5.89 9.22 -4.48
CA LEU A 60 -5.07 8.00 -4.42
C LEU A 60 -5.34 7.14 -3.19
N PHE A 61 -5.93 7.71 -2.13
CA PHE A 61 -6.00 7.08 -0.82
C PHE A 61 -7.41 7.02 -0.26
N LEU A 62 -7.64 6.00 0.59
CA LEU A 62 -8.81 6.01 1.46
C LEU A 62 -8.67 7.12 2.52
N PRO A 63 -9.78 7.68 3.02
CA PRO A 63 -9.74 8.69 4.09
C PRO A 63 -9.01 8.24 5.36
N THR A 64 -8.89 6.92 5.58
CA THR A 64 -8.22 6.30 6.73
C THR A 64 -6.73 6.02 6.51
N ALA A 65 -6.15 6.42 5.38
CA ALA A 65 -4.72 6.24 5.11
C ALA A 65 -3.85 6.96 6.14
N ARG A 66 -2.69 6.38 6.42
CA ARG A 66 -1.69 6.89 7.36
C ARG A 66 -0.36 7.02 6.64
N PHE A 67 0.33 8.12 6.90
CA PHE A 67 1.59 8.47 6.28
C PHE A 67 2.62 8.66 7.38
N THR A 68 3.70 7.89 7.34
CA THR A 68 4.79 8.01 8.32
C THR A 68 6.02 8.50 7.61
N VAL A 69 6.56 9.63 8.07
CA VAL A 69 7.81 10.20 7.56
C VAL A 69 8.87 10.06 8.64
N HIS A 70 10.05 9.60 8.23
CA HIS A 70 11.21 9.58 9.11
C HIS A 70 11.97 10.92 8.98
N THR A 71 11.91 11.75 10.01
CA THR A 71 12.60 13.05 10.02
C THR A 71 13.93 12.91 10.73
N GLN A 72 15.03 13.30 10.09
CA GLN A 72 16.30 13.53 10.78
C GLN A 72 16.28 14.93 11.41
N ASP A 73 15.43 15.15 12.40
CA ASP A 73 15.49 16.38 13.20
C ASP A 73 16.47 16.22 14.37
N THR A 74 17.01 17.34 14.85
CA THR A 74 17.94 17.37 16.00
C THR A 74 17.22 17.18 17.34
N THR A 75 15.90 17.05 17.33
CA THR A 75 15.01 17.08 18.50
C THR A 75 14.58 15.71 19.00
N GLY A 76 14.99 14.63 18.32
CA GLY A 76 14.89 13.28 18.85
C GLY A 76 13.53 12.60 18.63
N ASN A 77 12.70 13.11 17.73
CA ASN A 77 11.49 12.43 17.27
C ASN A 77 11.69 11.94 15.82
N PRO A 78 12.17 10.71 15.64
CA PRO A 78 12.59 10.23 14.32
C PRO A 78 11.42 9.95 13.38
N LEU A 79 10.19 9.82 13.90
CA LEU A 79 9.03 9.36 13.13
C LEU A 79 7.82 10.25 13.42
N GLN A 80 7.25 10.82 12.37
CA GLN A 80 5.97 11.53 12.43
C GLN A 80 4.94 10.77 11.61
N THR A 81 3.80 10.44 12.20
CA THR A 81 2.69 9.80 11.50
C THR A 81 1.52 10.76 11.40
N ALA A 82 1.05 10.98 10.17
CA ALA A 82 -0.03 11.88 9.83
C ALA A 82 -1.22 11.09 9.25
N ASP A 83 -2.43 11.56 9.49
CA ASP A 83 -3.57 11.19 8.65
C ASP A 83 -3.52 11.89 7.27
N LEU A 84 -4.46 11.55 6.38
CA LEU A 84 -4.49 12.12 5.03
C LEU A 84 -4.64 13.66 5.01
N ASN A 85 -5.42 14.24 5.92
CA ASN A 85 -5.60 15.70 5.93
C ASN A 85 -4.36 16.40 6.48
N GLU A 86 -3.77 15.85 7.53
CA GLU A 86 -2.51 16.34 8.10
C GLU A 86 -1.38 16.25 7.07
N PHE A 87 -1.26 15.13 6.36
CA PHE A 87 -0.29 14.96 5.29
C PHE A 87 -0.44 16.02 4.19
N LEU A 88 -1.67 16.25 3.70
CA LEU A 88 -1.95 17.27 2.68
C LEU A 88 -1.71 18.70 3.18
N TYR A 89 -1.83 18.94 4.48
CA TYR A 89 -1.48 20.21 5.09
C TYR A 89 0.05 20.39 5.13
N TYR A 90 0.80 19.36 5.53
CA TYR A 90 2.28 19.42 5.57
C TYR A 90 2.92 19.65 4.20
N LEU A 91 2.33 19.13 3.12
CA LEU A 91 2.80 19.40 1.76
C LEU A 91 2.73 20.87 1.33
N GLN A 92 2.06 21.74 2.11
CA GLN A 92 1.99 23.19 1.88
C GLN A 92 3.08 23.95 2.63
N ASP A 93 3.99 23.26 3.33
CA ASP A 93 5.08 23.91 4.05
C ASP A 93 5.99 24.72 3.09
N PRO A 94 6.36 25.96 3.45
CA PRO A 94 7.23 26.79 2.61
C PRO A 94 8.59 26.17 2.27
N SER A 95 9.10 25.23 3.07
CA SER A 95 10.34 24.51 2.78
C SER A 95 10.29 23.70 1.48
N TYR A 96 9.09 23.38 0.97
CA TYR A 96 8.89 22.73 -0.33
C TYR A 96 8.86 23.71 -1.52
N ALA A 97 8.94 25.03 -1.28
CA ALA A 97 8.82 26.04 -2.32
C ALA A 97 10.01 26.08 -3.29
N ASP A 98 11.18 25.59 -2.87
CA ASP A 98 12.40 25.55 -3.68
C ASP A 98 12.38 24.46 -4.76
N GLY A 99 11.38 23.58 -4.73
CA GLY A 99 11.24 22.47 -5.67
C GLY A 99 12.15 21.29 -5.32
N PHE A 100 11.65 20.09 -5.60
CA PHE A 100 12.35 18.83 -5.35
C PHE A 100 11.74 17.71 -6.19
N GLU A 101 12.53 16.66 -6.40
CA GLU A 101 12.10 15.43 -7.05
C GLU A 101 12.15 14.30 -6.03
N GLU A 102 10.99 13.67 -5.80
CA GLU A 102 10.86 12.48 -4.97
C GLU A 102 11.00 11.24 -5.85
N VAL A 103 11.97 10.40 -5.51
CA VAL A 103 12.28 9.18 -6.25
C VAL A 103 12.29 7.99 -5.31
N ASP A 104 11.77 6.87 -5.80
CA ASP A 104 11.84 5.61 -5.08
C ASP A 104 13.27 5.04 -5.18
N ILE A 105 13.94 4.92 -4.03
CA ILE A 105 15.30 4.35 -3.94
C ILE A 105 15.29 2.87 -3.51
N SER A 106 14.23 2.43 -2.83
CA SER A 106 14.04 1.09 -2.30
C SER A 106 12.63 1.00 -1.76
N ARG A 107 11.97 -0.14 -2.00
CA ARG A 107 10.59 -0.37 -1.57
C ARG A 107 10.44 -1.71 -0.87
N VAL A 108 9.75 -1.73 0.25
CA VAL A 108 9.22 -2.94 0.89
C VAL A 108 7.71 -2.82 1.00
N VAL A 109 6.99 -3.87 0.57
CA VAL A 109 5.53 -3.90 0.59
C VAL A 109 5.06 -5.05 1.47
N ASP A 110 4.41 -4.71 2.58
CA ASP A 110 3.78 -5.66 3.49
C ASP A 110 2.27 -5.61 3.32
N GLY A 111 1.70 -6.68 2.74
CA GLY A 111 0.26 -6.81 2.52
C GLY A 111 -0.42 -7.70 3.56
N TYR A 112 -1.53 -7.23 4.12
CA TYR A 112 -2.42 -8.04 4.94
C TYR A 112 -3.89 -7.80 4.55
N ARG A 113 -4.53 -8.82 3.98
CA ARG A 113 -5.90 -8.75 3.46
C ARG A 113 -6.09 -7.58 2.49
N ASN A 114 -6.80 -6.55 2.91
CA ASN A 114 -7.14 -5.36 2.14
C ASN A 114 -6.32 -4.12 2.56
N ILE A 115 -5.23 -4.31 3.30
CA ILE A 115 -4.33 -3.27 3.78
C ILE A 115 -2.93 -3.57 3.22
N ALA A 116 -2.25 -2.53 2.75
CA ALA A 116 -0.84 -2.60 2.41
C ALA A 116 -0.09 -1.50 3.16
N GLN A 117 1.06 -1.86 3.72
CA GLN A 117 2.05 -0.94 4.23
C GLN A 117 3.21 -0.90 3.23
N VAL A 118 3.63 0.32 2.87
CA VAL A 118 4.72 0.56 1.93
C VAL A 118 5.79 1.36 2.66
N PHE A 119 7.02 0.84 2.65
CA PHE A 119 8.22 1.49 3.19
C PHE A 119 9.17 1.83 2.05
#